data_AF-A0A8S2WVX6-F1
#
_entry.id   AF-A0A8S2WVX6-F1
#
_cell.length_a   1.000
_cell.length_b   1.000
_cell.length_c   1.000
_cell.angle_alpha   90.00
_cell.angle_beta   90.00
_cell.angle_gamma   90.00
#
_symmetry.space_group_name_H-M   'P 1'
#
loop_
_entity.id
_entity.type
_entity.pdbx_description
1 polymer ?
#
loop_
_entity_poly.entity_id
_entity_poly.type
_entity_poly.pdbx_seq_one_letter_code
_entity_poly.pdbx_strand_id
1 'polypeptide(L)'
;MSPFAGEGVNLAMLDATELALAITGSGERTKAIHEYEQKMFSRASEFARESASNLDLFISEGNSAGNVANLFKMMMAGGPPDDATASAVE
;
A
#
# COMPACT_ATOMS: atom_id res chain seq x y z
N MET A 1 -6.16 6.58 3.24
CA MET A 1 -5.57 5.25 3.43
C MET A 1 -5.86 4.81 4.85
N SER A 2 -6.27 3.55 5.06
CA SER A 2 -6.46 2.99 6.39
C SER A 2 -5.11 2.62 7.02
N PRO A 3 -4.97 2.51 8.36
CA PRO A 3 -3.68 2.27 9.02
C PRO A 3 -3.15 0.83 8.88
N PHE A 4 -3.84 -0.06 8.17
CA PHE A 4 -3.61 -1.51 8.22
C PHE A 4 -2.40 -2.03 7.45
N ALA A 5 -1.75 -1.20 6.63
CA ALA A 5 -0.40 -1.47 6.11
C ALA A 5 0.71 -0.89 6.99
N GLY A 6 0.39 -0.07 8.01
CA GLY A 6 1.37 0.48 8.94
C GLY A 6 2.27 1.62 8.42
N GLU A 7 2.18 1.99 7.14
CA GLU A 7 3.17 2.88 6.51
C GLU A 7 2.83 4.39 6.50
N GLY A 8 1.76 4.81 7.18
CA GLY A 8 1.23 6.18 7.05
C GLY A 8 2.27 7.28 7.32
N VAL A 9 2.90 7.29 8.50
CA VAL A 9 3.84 8.36 8.87
C VAL A 9 5.17 8.25 8.13
N ASN A 10 5.64 7.04 7.84
CA ASN A 10 6.88 6.81 7.09
C ASN A 10 6.77 7.38 5.68
N LEU A 11 5.65 7.13 5.00
CA LEU A 11 5.39 7.68 3.68
C LEU A 11 5.29 9.21 3.72
N ALA A 12 4.60 9.78 4.71
CA ALA A 12 4.51 11.22 4.86
C ALA A 12 5.88 11.90 5.08
N MET A 13 6.78 11.28 5.84
CA MET A 13 8.13 11.79 6.06
C MET A 13 8.99 11.71 4.80
N LEU A 14 8.85 10.63 4.03
CA LEU A 14 9.54 10.48 2.76
C LEU A 14 9.03 11.50 1.73
N ASP A 15 7.71 11.64 1.61
CA ASP A 15 7.03 12.63 0.77
C ASP A 15 7.53 14.05 1.05
N ALA A 16 7.58 14.44 2.33
CA ALA A 16 8.07 15.75 2.74
C ALA A 16 9.54 15.97 2.31
N THR A 17 10.38 14.95 2.44
CA THR A 17 11.80 15.03 2.08
C THR A 17 11.99 15.14 0.56
N GLU A 18 11.32 14.28 -0.20
CA GLU A 18 11.42 14.26 -1.67
C GLU A 18 10.86 15.53 -2.30
N LEU A 19 9.74 16.04 -1.78
CA LEU A 19 9.16 17.30 -2.24
C LEU A 19 10.07 18.49 -1.92
N ALA A 20 10.65 18.54 -0.72
CA ALA A 20 11.60 19.60 -0.36
C ALA A 20 12.84 19.60 -1.28
N LEU A 21 13.40 18.42 -1.58
CA LEU A 21 14.51 18.28 -2.53
C LEU A 21 14.11 18.71 -3.95
N ALA A 22 12.92 18.33 -4.40
CA ALA A 22 12.43 18.72 -5.73
C ALA A 22 12.26 20.24 -5.87
N ILE A 23 11.70 20.90 -4.85
CA ILE A 23 11.49 22.36 -4.85
C ILE A 23 12.82 23.11 -4.78
N THR A 24 13.75 22.66 -3.92
CA THR A 24 15.04 23.35 -3.73
C THR A 24 16.03 23.11 -4.89
N GLY A 25 15.91 21.99 -5.59
CA GLY A 25 16.78 21.62 -6.72
C GLY A 25 16.35 22.13 -8.09
N SER A 26 15.19 22.80 -8.21
CA SER A 26 14.62 23.22 -9.51
C SER A 26 14.29 24.71 -9.53
N GLY A 27 14.59 25.38 -10.66
CA GLY A 27 14.07 26.71 -10.96
C GLY A 27 12.60 26.71 -11.40
N GLU A 28 12.11 25.58 -11.89
CA GLU A 28 10.75 25.38 -12.41
C GLU A 28 9.92 24.54 -11.43
N ARG A 29 9.23 25.22 -10.51
CA ARG A 29 8.50 24.61 -9.40
C ARG A 29 7.40 23.64 -9.85
N THR A 30 6.59 24.02 -10.82
CA THR A 30 5.48 23.19 -11.30
C THR A 30 5.97 21.87 -11.89
N LYS A 31 7.06 21.90 -12.66
CA LYS A 31 7.66 20.70 -13.23
C LYS A 31 8.21 19.79 -12.14
N ALA A 32 8.92 20.35 -11.15
CA ALA A 32 9.46 19.60 -10.04
C ALA A 32 8.37 18.93 -9.18
N ILE A 33 7.28 19.62 -8.90
CA ILE A 33 6.13 19.06 -8.18
C ILE A 33 5.54 17.89 -8.98
N HIS A 34 5.34 18.05 -10.29
CA HIS A 34 4.78 17.00 -11.13
C HIS A 34 5.65 15.73 -11.15
N GLU A 35 6.97 15.88 -11.27
CA GLU A 35 7.91 14.75 -11.24
C GLU A 35 7.94 14.05 -9.87
N TYR A 36 7.84 14.81 -8.78
CA TYR A 36 7.67 14.26 -7.43
C TYR A 36 6.36 13.48 -7.30
N GLU A 37 5.24 14.06 -7.74
CA GLU A 37 3.91 13.45 -7.65
C GLU A 37 3.85 12.10 -8.37
N GLN A 38 4.45 11.98 -9.55
CA GLN A 38 4.51 10.70 -10.27
C GLN A 38 5.14 9.59 -9.42
N LYS A 39 6.23 9.90 -8.71
CA LYS A 39 6.91 8.95 -7.82
C LYS A 39 6.07 8.64 -6.58
N MET A 40 5.53 9.69 -5.94
CA MET A 40 4.69 9.56 -4.75
C MET A 40 3.45 8.71 -5.03
N PHE A 41 2.73 8.96 -6.14
CA PHE A 41 1.53 8.20 -6.49
C PHE A 41 1.83 6.73 -6.78
N SER A 42 2.90 6.44 -7.52
CA SER A 42 3.30 5.05 -7.77
C SER A 42 3.52 4.31 -6.46
N ARG A 43 4.29 4.89 -5.54
CA ARG A 43 4.57 4.31 -4.22
C ARG A 43 3.30 4.19 -3.36
N ALA A 44 2.52 5.27 -3.25
CA ALA A 44 1.34 5.32 -2.39
C ALA A 44 0.24 4.32 -2.83
N SER A 45 0.14 4.04 -4.13
CA SER A 45 -0.86 3.12 -4.67
C SER A 45 -0.69 1.68 -4.17
N GLU A 46 0.55 1.22 -4.03
CA GLU A 46 0.89 -0.13 -3.56
C GLU A 46 0.45 -0.31 -2.12
N PHE A 47 0.92 0.55 -1.23
CA PHE A 47 0.55 0.50 0.17
C PHE A 47 -0.95 0.72 0.36
N ALA A 48 -1.59 1.59 -0.43
CA ALA A 48 -3.03 1.82 -0.31
C ALA A 48 -3.84 0.56 -0.61
N ARG A 49 -3.42 -0.21 -1.62
CA ARG A 49 -4.00 -1.51 -1.95
C ARG A 49 -3.78 -2.53 -0.82
N GLU A 50 -2.57 -2.58 -0.27
CA GLU A 50 -2.26 -3.44 0.87
C GLU A 50 -3.12 -3.09 2.10
N SER A 51 -3.20 -1.80 2.45
CA SER A 51 -4.04 -1.32 3.56
C SER A 51 -5.52 -1.67 3.38
N ALA A 52 -6.03 -1.61 2.14
CA ALA A 52 -7.40 -2.00 1.83
C ALA A 52 -7.60 -3.52 1.97
N SER A 53 -6.66 -4.32 1.44
CA SER A 53 -6.70 -5.78 1.57
C SER A 53 -6.60 -6.25 3.02
N ASN A 54 -5.69 -5.65 3.81
CA ASN A 54 -5.54 -5.95 5.22
C ASN A 54 -6.79 -5.55 6.02
N LEU A 55 -7.41 -4.40 5.70
CA LEU A 55 -8.67 -4.00 6.34
C LEU A 55 -9.77 -5.04 6.14
N ASP A 56 -9.98 -5.48 4.90
CA ASP A 56 -10.99 -6.49 4.58
C ASP A 56 -10.68 -7.86 5.20
N LEU A 57 -9.41 -8.23 5.24
CA LEU A 57 -8.96 -9.49 5.85
C LEU A 57 -9.20 -9.53 7.36
N PHE A 58 -8.84 -8.46 8.08
CA PHE A 58 -8.82 -8.44 9.55
C PHE A 58 -10.07 -7.85 10.20
N ILE A 59 -10.81 -6.97 9.50
CA ILE A 59 -11.96 -6.23 10.04
C ILE A 59 -13.08 -6.15 8.99
N SER A 60 -13.55 -7.31 8.52
CA SER A 60 -14.78 -7.43 7.74
C SER A 60 -16.01 -7.63 8.63
N GLU A 61 -17.17 -7.18 8.14
CA GLU A 61 -18.46 -7.29 8.86
C GLU A 61 -18.93 -8.74 9.09
N GLY A 62 -18.42 -9.70 8.32
CA GLY A 62 -18.93 -11.08 8.32
C GLY A 62 -18.04 -12.12 9.01
N ASN A 63 -16.81 -12.33 8.50
CA ASN A 63 -16.02 -13.53 8.83
C ASN A 63 -14.52 -13.25 9.04
N SER A 64 -14.18 -12.17 9.73
CA SER A 64 -12.79 -11.82 10.04
C SER A 64 -12.00 -12.98 10.66
N ALA A 65 -12.59 -13.70 11.62
CA ALA A 65 -11.92 -14.84 12.27
C ALA A 65 -11.63 -15.99 11.29
N GLY A 66 -12.57 -16.31 10.40
CA GLY A 66 -12.39 -17.35 9.38
C GLY A 66 -11.38 -16.95 8.31
N ASN A 67 -11.37 -15.67 7.90
CA ASN A 67 -10.41 -15.11 6.97
C ASN A 67 -8.97 -15.25 7.51
N VAL A 68 -8.75 -14.87 8.77
CA VAL A 68 -7.46 -15.02 9.43
C VAL A 68 -7.08 -16.50 9.59
N ALA A 69 -8.01 -17.36 9.98
CA ALA A 69 -7.74 -18.79 10.06
C ALA A 69 -7.33 -19.40 8.71
N ASN A 70 -7.93 -18.95 7.61
CA ASN A 70 -7.58 -19.39 6.26
C ASN A 70 -6.20 -18.87 5.83
N LEU A 71 -5.84 -17.62 6.16
CA LEU A 71 -4.50 -17.08 5.94
C LEU A 71 -3.43 -17.97 6.57
N PHE A 72 -3.59 -18.34 7.84
CA PHE A 72 -2.63 -19.23 8.52
C PHE A 72 -2.60 -20.63 7.91
N LYS A 73 -3.74 -21.20 7.51
CA LYS A 73 -3.78 -22.48 6.80
C LYS A 73 -2.99 -22.42 5.49
N MET A 74 -3.13 -21.35 4.71
CA MET A 74 -2.39 -21.15 3.45
C MET A 74 -0.88 -21.08 3.70
N MET A 75 -0.44 -20.30 4.69
CA MET A 75 0.98 -20.19 5.05
C MET A 75 1.59 -21.54 5.49
N MET A 76 0.80 -22.37 6.18
CA MET A 76 1.24 -23.69 6.65
C MET A 76 1.16 -24.80 5.59
N ALA A 77 0.37 -24.60 4.53
CA ALA A 77 0.09 -25.64 3.53
C ALA A 77 1.02 -25.64 2.30
N GLY A 78 1.85 -24.61 2.05
CA GLY A 78 2.68 -24.63 0.83
C GLY A 78 3.56 -23.44 0.45
N GLY A 79 3.94 -22.52 1.34
CA GLY A 79 4.75 -21.34 0.94
C GLY A 79 3.96 -20.31 0.13
N PRO A 80 4.55 -19.14 -0.23
CA PRO A 80 3.79 -17.97 -0.66
C PRO A 80 2.99 -18.23 -1.94
N PRO A 81 1.78 -17.66 -2.08
CA PRO A 81 0.91 -17.90 -3.24
C PRO A 81 1.48 -17.21 -4.48
N ASP A 82 1.66 -17.97 -5.57
CA ASP A 82 1.92 -17.43 -6.89
C ASP A 82 0.75 -16.53 -7.32
N ASP A 83 1.07 -15.38 -7.93
CA ASP A 83 0.21 -14.26 -8.39
C ASP A 83 -1.05 -14.63 -9.22
N ALA A 84 -1.32 -15.90 -9.48
CA ALA A 84 -2.39 -16.37 -10.36
C ALA A 84 -3.78 -16.49 -9.70
N THR A 85 -3.89 -16.51 -8.37
CA THR A 85 -5.19 -16.76 -7.70
C THR A 85 -6.04 -15.52 -7.41
N ALA A 86 -5.55 -14.31 -7.70
CA ALA A 86 -6.28 -13.06 -7.45
C ALA A 86 -7.46 -12.79 -8.42
N SER A 87 -7.68 -13.63 -9.44
CA SER A 87 -8.68 -13.39 -10.49
C SER A 87 -10.00 -14.17 -10.34
N ALA A 88 -10.27 -14.86 -9.24
CA ALA A 88 -11.37 -15.83 -9.20
C ALA A 88 -12.35 -15.71 -8.01
N VAL A 89 -12.64 -14.49 -7.55
CA VAL A 89 -13.83 -14.27 -6.70
C VAL A 89 -14.61 -13.08 -7.24
N GLU A 90 -15.50 -13.39 -8.18
CA GLU A 90 -16.74 -12.65 -8.44
C GLU A 90 -17.80 -13.10 -7.44
#